data_AF-A0AAI8D319-F1
#
_entry.id   AF-A0AAI8D319-F1
#
_cell.length_a   1.000
_cell.length_b   1.000
_cell.length_c   1.000
_cell.angle_alpha   90.00
_cell.angle_beta   90.00
_cell.angle_gamma   90.00
#
_symmetry.space_group_name_H-M   'P 1'
#
loop_
_entity.id
_entity.type
_entity.pdbx_description
1 polymer ?
#
loop_
_entity_poly.entity_id
_entity_poly.type
_entity_poly.pdbx_seq_one_letter_code
_entity_poly.pdbx_strand_id
1 'polypeptide(L)'
;MAKKKISKKRAALLEELEYIIGNECYNSNIQNWGPGGVFYGEGRSFRYPVTIVDDEGTKRKFSYKTVSMGLDPQMLGRCYYAFGANQLYIMAALEKVLEHLEEKHGLKI
;
A
#
# COMPACT_ATOMS: atom_id res chain seq x y z
N MET A 1 -19.74 15.15 1.80
CA MET A 1 -19.76 13.86 2.52
C MET A 1 -18.76 13.98 3.67
N ALA A 2 -19.17 13.72 4.91
CA ALA A 2 -18.25 13.81 6.04
C ALA A 2 -17.16 12.74 5.90
N LYS A 3 -15.88 13.14 5.98
CA LYS A 3 -14.74 12.25 5.88
C LYS A 3 -14.75 11.33 7.11
N LYS A 4 -15.05 10.04 6.93
CA LYS A 4 -15.08 9.06 8.02
C LYS A 4 -13.70 9.02 8.68
N LYS A 5 -13.65 9.25 9.99
CA LYS A 5 -12.39 9.24 10.74
C LYS A 5 -11.88 7.80 10.85
N ILE A 6 -10.76 7.50 10.20
CA ILE A 6 -10.11 6.19 10.29
C ILE A 6 -9.58 6.00 11.72
N SER A 7 -9.94 4.90 12.36
CA SER A 7 -9.44 4.57 13.70
C SER A 7 -7.97 4.14 13.62
N LYS A 8 -7.21 4.28 14.73
CA LYS A 8 -5.81 3.83 14.77
C LYS A 8 -5.67 2.33 14.47
N LYS A 9 -6.61 1.50 14.95
CA LYS A 9 -6.63 0.05 14.68
C LYS A 9 -6.84 -0.22 13.17
N ARG A 10 -7.78 0.50 12.55
CA ARG A 10 -8.05 0.37 11.11
C ARG A 10 -6.86 0.83 10.28
N ALA A 11 -6.23 1.93 10.66
CA ALA A 11 -5.01 2.42 10.03
C ALA A 11 -3.86 1.39 10.07
N ALA A 12 -3.62 0.77 11.23
CA ALA A 12 -2.60 -0.28 11.38
C ALA A 12 -2.90 -1.50 10.50
N LEU A 13 -4.16 -1.95 10.45
CA LEU A 13 -4.57 -3.03 9.56
C LEU A 13 -4.34 -2.68 8.07
N LEU A 14 -4.70 -1.47 7.64
CA LEU A 14 -4.47 -1.04 6.26
C LEU A 14 -2.98 -1.03 5.90
N GLU A 15 -2.10 -0.65 6.83
CA GLU A 15 -0.65 -0.74 6.65
C GLU A 15 -0.17 -2.19 6.50
N GLU A 16 -0.67 -3.10 7.33
CA GLU A 16 -0.34 -4.54 7.20
C GLU A 16 -0.77 -5.10 5.86
N LEU A 17 -1.99 -4.76 5.40
CA LEU A 17 -2.51 -5.18 4.11
C LEU A 17 -1.75 -4.57 2.93
N GLU A 18 -1.38 -3.29 3.01
CA GLU A 18 -0.51 -2.66 2.02
C GLU A 18 0.86 -3.34 1.97
N TYR A 19 1.41 -3.72 3.14
CA TYR A 19 2.69 -4.41 3.21
C TYR A 19 2.64 -5.76 2.49
N ILE A 20 1.56 -6.52 2.68
CA ILE A 20 1.32 -7.78 1.99
C ILE A 20 1.25 -7.55 0.47
N ILE A 21 0.39 -6.63 0.01
CA ILE A 21 0.21 -6.36 -1.42
C ILE A 21 1.48 -5.79 -2.07
N GLY A 22 2.18 -4.89 -1.39
CA GLY A 22 3.40 -4.27 -1.89
C GLY A 22 4.54 -5.26 -2.10
N ASN A 23 4.56 -6.36 -1.33
CA ASN A 23 5.54 -7.44 -1.51
C ASN A 23 5.23 -8.33 -2.73
N GLU A 24 4.00 -8.31 -3.23
CA GLU A 24 3.58 -9.00 -4.46
C GLU A 24 3.77 -8.14 -5.73
N CYS A 25 4.66 -7.14 -5.67
CA CYS A 25 5.06 -6.36 -6.84
C CYS A 25 6.34 -6.92 -7.45
N TYR A 26 6.29 -7.33 -8.71
CA TYR A 26 7.43 -7.91 -9.43
C TYR A 26 7.72 -7.16 -10.73
N ASN A 27 8.99 -7.14 -11.12
CA ASN A 27 9.42 -6.64 -12.42
C ASN A 27 9.94 -7.79 -13.28
N SER A 28 9.11 -8.22 -14.24
CA SER A 28 9.41 -9.31 -15.18
C SER A 28 10.56 -9.00 -16.15
N ASN A 29 10.90 -7.72 -16.34
CA ASN A 29 12.02 -7.32 -17.20
C ASN A 29 13.38 -7.43 -16.48
N ILE A 30 13.38 -7.70 -15.17
CA ILE A 30 14.61 -7.96 -14.41
C ILE A 30 14.84 -9.46 -14.42
N GLN A 31 15.90 -9.90 -15.11
CA GLN A 31 16.31 -11.28 -15.13
C GLN A 31 16.72 -11.71 -13.71
N ASN A 32 15.92 -12.59 -13.09
CA ASN A 32 16.10 -12.97 -11.70
C ASN A 32 16.65 -14.40 -11.63
N TRP A 33 17.94 -14.51 -11.31
CA TRP A 33 18.63 -15.78 -11.08
C TRP A 33 19.01 -15.88 -9.61
N GLY A 34 18.58 -16.96 -8.96
CA GLY A 34 18.90 -17.28 -7.58
C GLY A 34 20.26 -17.94 -7.40
N PRO A 35 20.66 -18.19 -6.13
CA PRO A 35 21.81 -19.03 -5.82
C PRO A 35 21.72 -20.38 -6.54
N GLY A 36 22.79 -20.79 -7.20
CA GLY A 36 22.83 -22.05 -7.97
C GLY A 36 22.17 -21.99 -9.35
N GLY A 37 21.82 -20.80 -9.87
CA GLY A 37 21.29 -20.67 -11.22
C GLY A 37 19.80 -21.05 -11.33
N VAL A 38 19.05 -20.99 -10.23
CA VAL A 38 17.59 -21.17 -10.26
C VAL A 38 16.95 -19.95 -10.92
N PHE A 39 16.16 -20.16 -11.97
CA PHE A 39 15.44 -19.07 -12.62
C PHE A 39 14.16 -18.74 -11.87
N TYR A 40 14.01 -17.48 -11.45
CA TYR A 40 12.77 -16.95 -10.88
C TYR A 40 11.99 -16.21 -11.97
N GLY A 41 11.10 -16.94 -12.65
CA GLY A 41 10.37 -16.45 -13.83
C GLY A 41 9.38 -15.32 -13.58
N GLU A 42 8.98 -15.11 -12.32
CA GLU A 42 8.16 -13.97 -11.90
C GLU A 42 8.93 -12.64 -11.89
N GLY A 43 10.27 -12.68 -12.01
CA GLY A 43 11.14 -11.52 -11.92
C GLY A 43 11.58 -11.24 -10.49
N ARG A 44 12.26 -10.10 -10.27
CA ARG A 44 12.71 -9.70 -8.93
C ARG A 44 11.59 -8.98 -8.20
N SER A 45 11.37 -9.32 -6.91
CA SER A 45 10.51 -8.53 -6.03
C SER A 45 10.99 -7.07 -6.03
N PHE A 46 10.11 -6.18 -6.48
CA PHE A 46 10.38 -4.76 -6.62
C PHE A 46 9.20 -3.98 -6.06
N ARG A 47 9.24 -3.76 -4.75
CA ARG A 47 8.22 -2.98 -4.06
C ARG A 47 8.30 -1.51 -4.45
N TYR A 48 7.15 -0.95 -4.81
CA TYR A 48 7.03 0.49 -5.02
C TYR A 48 7.02 1.24 -3.69
N PRO A 49 7.74 2.37 -3.57
CA PRO A 49 7.62 3.21 -2.39
C PRO A 49 6.23 3.85 -2.33
N VAL A 50 5.65 3.89 -1.13
CA VAL A 50 4.42 4.64 -0.87
C VAL A 50 4.78 6.13 -0.87
N THR A 51 4.11 6.91 -1.71
CA THR A 51 4.21 8.36 -1.73
C THR A 51 3.07 8.96 -0.93
N ILE A 52 3.39 9.95 -0.10
CA ILE A 52 2.43 10.68 0.75
C ILE A 52 2.55 12.15 0.42
N VAL A 53 1.40 12.81 0.37
CA VAL A 53 1.29 14.26 0.19
C VAL A 53 0.82 14.83 1.51
N ASP A 54 1.67 15.65 2.13
CA ASP A 54 1.27 16.40 3.32
C ASP A 54 0.32 17.56 2.99
N ASP A 55 -0.18 18.25 4.02
CA ASP A 55 -1.13 19.35 3.83
C ASP A 55 -0.53 20.55 3.07
N GLU A 56 0.80 20.67 3.05
CA GLU A 56 1.54 21.68 2.30
C GLU A 56 1.83 21.26 0.85
N GLY A 57 1.42 20.04 0.46
CA GLY A 57 1.64 19.50 -0.87
C GLY A 57 3.03 18.87 -1.07
N THR A 58 3.85 18.80 -0.03
CA THR A 58 5.18 18.20 -0.08
C THR A 58 5.05 16.68 -0.15
N LYS A 59 5.79 16.09 -1.09
CA LYS A 59 5.78 14.64 -1.34
C LYS A 59 6.88 13.95 -0.53
N ARG A 60 6.51 12.96 0.26
CA ARG A 60 7.45 12.09 0.98
C ARG A 60 7.28 10.66 0.52
N LYS A 61 8.39 9.95 0.31
CA LYS A 61 8.40 8.55 -0.13
C LYS A 61 8.87 7.66 1.01
N PHE A 62 8.16 6.56 1.21
CA PHE A 62 8.46 5.57 2.25
C PHE A 62 8.59 4.20 1.60
N SER A 63 9.71 3.53 1.85
CA SER A 63 9.99 2.18 1.36
C SER A 63 9.50 1.08 2.32
N TYR A 64 9.11 1.44 3.55
CA TYR A 64 8.70 0.50 4.59
C TYR A 64 7.67 1.13 5.53
N LYS A 65 6.80 0.29 6.12
CA LYS A 65 5.77 0.56 7.14
C LYS A 65 5.47 2.05 7.43
N THR A 66 4.42 2.56 6.77
CA THR A 66 3.99 3.96 6.78
C THR A 66 3.36 4.44 8.11
N VAL A 67 2.41 3.70 8.70
CA VAL A 67 1.73 4.06 9.97
C VAL A 67 2.66 3.86 11.18
N SER A 68 3.60 2.91 11.10
CA SER A 68 4.64 2.75 12.12
C SER A 68 5.52 4.00 12.31
N MET A 69 5.50 4.92 11.34
CA MET A 69 6.20 6.21 11.37
C MET A 69 5.35 7.36 11.97
N GLY A 70 4.20 7.05 12.58
CA GLY A 70 3.40 8.04 13.33
C GLY A 70 2.53 8.95 12.47
N LEU A 71 2.21 8.54 11.24
CA LEU A 71 1.32 9.32 10.37
C LEU A 71 -0.10 9.39 10.92
N ASP A 72 -0.74 10.55 10.73
CA ASP A 72 -2.16 10.72 11.02
C ASP A 72 -2.97 9.78 10.09
N PRO A 73 -3.86 8.94 10.65
CA PRO A 73 -4.80 8.14 9.86
C PRO A 73 -5.54 8.91 8.75
N GLN A 74 -5.76 10.22 8.90
CA GLN A 74 -6.39 11.04 7.87
C GLN A 74 -5.54 11.23 6.61
N MET A 75 -4.21 11.12 6.73
CA MET A 75 -3.27 11.22 5.63
C MET A 75 -3.20 9.94 4.79
N LEU A 76 -3.65 8.79 5.34
CA LEU A 76 -3.60 7.51 4.64
C LEU A 76 -4.37 7.53 3.32
N GLY A 77 -5.49 8.25 3.25
CA GLY A 77 -6.25 8.41 2.00
C GLY A 77 -5.49 9.13 0.89
N ARG A 78 -4.37 9.80 1.19
CA ARG A 78 -3.51 10.49 0.24
C ARG A 78 -2.25 9.69 -0.12
N CYS A 79 -2.10 8.47 0.44
CA CYS A 79 -0.99 7.59 0.14
C CYS A 79 -1.22 6.87 -1.20
N TYR A 80 -0.21 6.87 -2.07
CA TYR A 80 -0.27 6.17 -3.36
C TYR A 80 1.06 5.56 -3.79
N TYR A 81 0.98 4.49 -4.59
CA TYR A 81 2.10 4.04 -5.41
C TYR A 81 2.14 4.84 -6.72
N ALA A 82 3.33 5.28 -7.10
CA ALA A 82 3.55 5.96 -8.37
C ALA A 82 3.96 4.95 -9.45
N PHE A 83 3.04 4.65 -10.37
CA PHE A 83 3.26 3.78 -11.53
C PHE A 83 3.47 4.63 -12.79
N GLY A 84 4.65 5.24 -12.90
CA GLY A 84 4.92 6.23 -13.94
C GLY A 84 4.05 7.47 -13.74
N ALA A 85 3.20 7.80 -14.72
CA ALA A 85 2.24 8.90 -14.61
C ALA A 85 1.00 8.54 -13.79
N ASN A 86 0.73 7.25 -13.57
CA ASN A 86 -0.44 6.78 -12.85
C ASN A 86 -0.19 6.70 -11.34
N GLN A 87 -1.26 6.85 -10.56
CA GLN A 87 -1.22 6.79 -9.10
C GLN A 87 -2.23 5.77 -8.59
N LEU A 88 -1.77 4.75 -7.87
CA LEU A 88 -2.64 3.82 -7.16
C LEU A 88 -2.72 4.22 -5.70
N TYR A 89 -3.85 4.78 -5.27
CA TYR A 89 -4.13 5.14 -3.89
C TYR A 89 -4.38 3.90 -3.02
N ILE A 90 -3.33 3.14 -2.75
CA ILE A 90 -3.39 1.78 -2.19
C ILE A 90 -4.17 1.70 -0.87
N MET A 91 -3.96 2.64 0.05
CA MET A 91 -4.66 2.66 1.33
C MET A 91 -6.16 2.93 1.17
N ALA A 92 -6.54 3.84 0.26
CA ALA A 92 -7.93 4.14 -0.02
C ALA A 92 -8.63 2.98 -0.76
N ALA A 93 -7.89 2.27 -1.63
CA ALA A 93 -8.39 1.07 -2.30
C ALA A 93 -8.65 -0.06 -1.29
N LEU A 94 -7.70 -0.30 -0.38
CA LEU A 94 -7.83 -1.30 0.68
C LEU A 94 -8.99 -1.01 1.63
N GLU A 95 -9.19 0.25 2.02
CA GLU A 95 -10.35 0.63 2.85
C GLU A 95 -11.67 0.27 2.15
N LYS A 96 -11.80 0.56 0.85
CA LYS A 96 -12.99 0.18 0.08
C LYS A 96 -13.18 -1.33 -0.03
N VAL A 97 -12.09 -2.10 -0.15
CA VAL A 97 -12.16 -3.57 -0.16
C VAL A 97 -12.65 -4.09 1.17
N LEU A 98 -12.13 -3.57 2.29
CA LEU A 98 -12.59 -3.98 3.61
C LEU A 98 -14.05 -3.60 3.85
N GLU A 99 -14.47 -2.38 3.48
CA GLU A 99 -15.87 -1.96 3.57
C GLU A 99 -16.77 -2.88 2.72
N HIS A 100 -16.35 -3.25 1.51
CA HIS A 100 -17.08 -4.21 0.68
C HIS A 100 -17.22 -5.58 1.36
N LEU A 101 -16.16 -6.10 1.96
CA LEU A 101 -16.17 -7.39 2.65
C LEU A 101 -17.04 -7.35 3.93
N GLU A 102 -17.00 -6.26 4.67
CA GLU A 102 -17.85 -6.05 5.85
C GLU A 102 -19.34 -6.00 5.46
N GLU A 103 -19.68 -5.24 4.42
CA GLU A 103 -21.06 -5.01 3.99
C GLU A 103 -21.67 -6.20 3.22
N LYS A 104 -20.90 -6.82 2.32
CA LYS A 104 -21.42 -7.84 1.38
C LYS A 104 -21.14 -9.26 1.83
N HIS A 105 -20.10 -9.46 2.64
CA HIS A 105 -19.65 -10.79 3.05
C HIS A 105 -19.68 -11.00 4.57
N GLY A 106 -20.11 -9.99 5.34
CA GLY A 106 -20.26 -10.11 6.79
C GLY A 106 -18.94 -10.27 7.55
N LEU A 107 -17.83 -9.82 6.96
CA LEU A 107 -16.52 -9.82 7.59
C LEU A 107 -16.56 -8.96 8.88
N LYS A 108 -15.95 -9.44 9.96
CA LYS A 108 -15.90 -8.75 11.27
C LYS A 108 -14.43 -8.53 11.66
N ILE A 109 -14.03 -7.27 11.85
CA ILE A 109 -12.62 -6.87 12.05
C ILE A 109 -12.48 -5.84 13.18
#